data_AF-A0A1J4U4L2-F1
#
_entry.id   AF-A0A1J4U4L2-F1
#
_cell.length_a   1.000
_cell.length_b   1.000
_cell.length_c   1.000
_cell.angle_alpha   90.00
_cell.angle_beta   90.00
_cell.angle_gamma   90.00
#
_symmetry.space_group_name_H-M   'P 1'
#
loop_
_entity.id
_entity.type
_entity.pdbx_description
1 polymer ?
#
loop_
_entity_poly.entity_id
_entity_poly.type
_entity_poly.pdbx_seq_one_letter_code
_entity_poly.pdbx_strand_id
1 'polypeptide(L)'
;MASEDSKTILIVDDDITIRKLLGFHLKQKDYKVVEASDTSLGFKALEENKIDLVLCDVSMEGMDGYTFCGKVRENEKYRVLPFIFVTAKTSFEDKEKALAVGGDDIITKPFVVPELLLKVQALLRRAEIYKAYGAKKNIQETIAETVPKIVLVDDDISLAKLFQYNLNKAGFLCEIAIGAEEGFKLAKSFMPDVIISDIMMPKIDGFQFRSMVIADKDLKSVPFIFLTSKGAEDDILRGYDLGIADYVLKTAGPRVVVAKVNATIKSLGKARQKVVSELQDAADSMKVKVVPDKFPSFPGYDIRHWHQAFSGIPGGDFIDYFPLDNENFAVVLGDVMGKKWGAWYFAIAYAGYVRSSIRVALQNASEYTPSIIMERVNQLVYQDAKISEVFTTLSIIILNNKTKVAKYSGAGDLPVVFKNSKEGTAQLIQSKGMLLGFSANGFFEDKEIQMSENDMLVLFTDGIIESRGPNGAPLEAEGLVKLVGNLSNSEDPLSLLKSQINSFTNQKFEDDTSLITILAR
;
A
#
# COMPACT_ATOMS: atom_id res chain seq x y z
N MET A 1 10.33 9.45 36.83
CA MET A 1 9.11 8.68 36.50
C MET A 1 8.99 8.69 34.99
N ALA A 2 9.01 7.53 34.34
CA ALA A 2 8.94 7.45 32.87
C ALA A 2 7.55 7.88 32.39
N SER A 3 7.49 8.73 31.36
CA SER A 3 6.24 9.19 30.75
C SER A 3 5.47 8.03 30.12
N GLU A 4 4.15 8.20 29.94
CA GLU A 4 3.25 7.21 29.33
C GLU A 4 3.68 6.78 27.91
N ASP A 5 4.51 7.57 27.23
CA ASP A 5 4.98 7.35 25.85
C ASP A 5 6.43 6.78 25.75
N SER A 6 7.04 6.41 26.88
CA SER A 6 8.40 5.84 26.91
C SER A 6 8.46 4.47 26.23
N LYS A 7 9.39 4.31 25.27
CA LYS A 7 9.63 3.07 24.51
C LYS A 7 10.16 1.96 25.42
N THR A 8 9.73 0.74 25.15
CA THR A 8 10.14 -0.45 25.93
C THR A 8 11.15 -1.29 25.16
N ILE A 9 12.30 -1.54 25.78
CA ILE A 9 13.39 -2.34 25.21
C ILE A 9 13.50 -3.66 25.96
N LEU A 10 13.46 -4.77 25.22
CA LEU A 10 13.69 -6.11 25.74
C LEU A 10 15.18 -6.45 25.61
N ILE A 11 15.81 -6.85 26.71
CA ILE A 11 17.19 -7.36 26.73
C ILE A 11 17.13 -8.86 27.00
N VAL A 12 17.66 -9.66 26.07
CA VAL A 12 17.76 -11.12 26.17
C VAL A 12 19.24 -11.51 26.15
N ASP A 13 19.78 -11.91 27.29
CA ASP A 13 21.20 -12.26 27.45
C ASP A 13 21.29 -13.15 28.68
N ASP A 14 22.11 -14.21 28.69
CA ASP A 14 22.26 -15.10 29.85
C ASP A 14 23.16 -14.48 30.94
N ASP A 15 24.04 -13.54 30.58
CA ASP A 15 24.90 -12.80 31.49
C ASP A 15 24.14 -11.68 32.21
N ILE A 16 23.92 -11.86 33.51
CA ILE A 16 23.27 -10.88 34.38
C ILE A 16 23.99 -9.53 34.41
N THR A 17 25.32 -9.52 34.29
CA THR A 17 26.15 -8.32 34.31
C THR A 17 25.86 -7.46 33.08
N ILE A 18 25.78 -8.08 31.90
CA ILE A 18 25.43 -7.40 30.65
C ILE A 18 24.00 -6.87 30.72
N ARG A 19 23.04 -7.67 31.19
CA ARG A 19 21.65 -7.21 31.37
C ARG A 19 21.55 -6.00 32.29
N LYS A 20 22.26 -6.00 33.42
CA LYS A 20 22.26 -4.88 34.37
C LYS A 20 22.96 -3.64 33.83
N LEU A 21 24.09 -3.80 33.14
CA LEU A 21 24.80 -2.69 32.49
C LEU A 21 23.92 -2.01 31.46
N LEU A 22 23.37 -2.78 30.50
CA LEU A 22 22.49 -2.26 29.46
C LEU A 22 21.22 -1.65 30.06
N GLY A 23 20.59 -2.33 31.02
CA GLY A 23 19.39 -1.86 31.68
C GLY A 23 19.58 -0.55 32.44
N PHE A 24 20.74 -0.34 33.07
CA PHE A 24 21.08 0.92 33.74
C PHE A 24 21.17 2.08 32.75
N HIS A 25 21.95 1.92 31.68
CA HIS A 25 22.17 2.99 30.71
C HIS A 25 20.92 3.31 29.87
N LEU A 26 20.11 2.31 29.52
CA LEU A 26 18.85 2.53 28.80
C LEU A 26 17.83 3.27 29.67
N LYS A 27 17.73 2.95 30.97
CA LYS A 27 16.85 3.69 31.90
C LYS A 27 17.28 5.14 32.08
N GLN A 28 18.57 5.45 32.02
CA GLN A 28 19.06 6.84 32.03
C GLN A 28 18.66 7.64 30.79
N LYS A 29 18.33 6.96 29.68
CA LYS A 29 17.78 7.55 28.45
C LYS A 29 16.25 7.50 28.40
N ASP A 30 15.60 7.37 29.57
CA ASP A 30 14.15 7.32 29.74
C ASP A 30 13.45 6.17 29.00
N TYR A 31 14.16 5.08 28.70
CA TYR A 31 13.54 3.85 28.18
C TYR A 31 13.01 2.96 29.30
N LYS A 32 11.87 2.31 29.07
CA LYS A 32 11.42 1.17 29.86
C LYS A 32 12.25 -0.05 29.47
N VAL A 33 12.67 -0.84 30.43
CA VAL A 33 13.53 -2.02 30.19
C VAL A 33 12.87 -3.26 30.75
N VAL A 34 12.76 -4.28 29.91
CA VAL A 34 12.37 -5.64 30.29
C VAL A 34 13.60 -6.54 30.11
N GLU A 35 13.95 -7.31 31.14
CA GLU A 35 15.11 -8.21 31.12
C GLU A 35 14.63 -9.67 31.04
N ALA A 36 15.28 -10.47 30.19
CA ALA A 36 15.08 -11.91 30.07
C ALA A 36 16.45 -12.60 30.09
N SER A 37 16.60 -13.65 30.92
CA SER A 37 17.85 -14.41 31.01
C SER A 37 18.01 -15.49 29.94
N ASP A 38 16.96 -15.75 29.17
CA ASP A 38 16.93 -16.78 28.14
C ASP A 38 15.82 -16.49 27.13
N THR A 39 15.79 -17.25 26.04
CA THR A 39 14.82 -17.07 24.95
C THR A 39 13.39 -17.39 25.36
N SER A 40 13.17 -18.31 26.32
CA SER A 40 11.83 -18.66 26.81
C SER A 40 11.20 -17.49 27.55
N LEU A 41 11.96 -16.85 28.45
CA LEU A 41 11.55 -15.60 29.10
C LEU A 41 11.44 -14.45 28.09
N GLY A 42 12.29 -14.44 27.04
CA GLY A 42 12.19 -13.49 25.93
C GLY A 42 10.85 -13.56 25.20
N PHE A 43 10.37 -14.76 24.84
CA PHE A 43 9.05 -14.93 24.23
C PHE A 43 7.92 -14.49 25.17
N LYS A 44 7.99 -14.88 26.44
CA LYS A 44 7.01 -14.46 27.45
C LYS A 44 6.95 -12.93 27.58
N ALA A 45 8.11 -12.27 27.61
CA ALA A 45 8.19 -10.82 27.67
C ALA A 45 7.57 -10.13 26.45
N LEU A 46 7.73 -10.68 25.24
CA LEU A 46 7.10 -10.19 24.01
C LEU A 46 5.57 -10.29 24.06
N GLU A 47 5.03 -11.33 24.68
CA GLU A 47 3.58 -11.53 24.82
C GLU A 47 2.97 -10.58 25.87
N GLU A 48 3.63 -10.43 27.02
CA GLU A 48 3.14 -9.67 28.17
C GLU A 48 3.33 -8.16 28.03
N ASN A 49 4.26 -7.71 27.18
CA ASN A 49 4.65 -6.30 27.08
C ASN A 49 4.62 -5.81 25.63
N LYS A 50 4.33 -4.51 25.45
CA LYS A 50 4.52 -3.83 24.17
C LYS A 50 6.00 -3.47 24.00
N ILE A 51 6.77 -4.38 23.42
CA ILE A 51 8.20 -4.18 23.14
C ILE A 51 8.37 -3.38 21.84
N ASP A 52 9.25 -2.37 21.87
CA ASP A 52 9.59 -1.51 20.74
C ASP A 52 10.95 -1.84 20.09
N LEU A 53 11.85 -2.52 20.81
CA LEU A 53 13.15 -3.01 20.30
C LEU A 53 13.68 -4.17 21.15
N VAL A 54 14.39 -5.12 20.52
CA VAL A 54 15.07 -6.24 21.19
C VAL A 54 16.59 -6.10 21.07
N LEU A 55 17.30 -6.22 22.19
CA LEU A 55 18.74 -6.47 22.27
C LEU A 55 18.93 -7.94 22.67
N CYS A 56 19.60 -8.73 21.85
CA CYS A 56 19.70 -10.19 22.06
C CYS A 56 21.15 -10.68 21.95
N ASP A 57 21.65 -11.42 22.94
CA ASP A 57 22.85 -12.23 22.72
C ASP A 57 22.55 -13.35 21.73
N VAL A 58 23.58 -13.72 20.98
CA VAL A 58 23.57 -14.89 20.11
C VAL A 58 23.91 -16.14 20.92
N SER A 59 24.92 -16.07 21.78
CA SER A 59 25.46 -17.23 22.47
C SER A 59 24.76 -17.40 23.81
N MET A 60 23.68 -18.16 23.84
CA MET A 60 22.91 -18.49 25.05
C MET A 60 22.74 -20.00 25.20
N GLU A 61 22.61 -20.48 26.43
CA GLU A 61 22.30 -21.88 26.69
C GLU A 61 20.91 -22.27 26.14
N GLY A 62 20.83 -23.42 25.46
CA GLY A 62 19.61 -23.89 24.80
C GLY A 62 19.42 -23.30 23.40
N MET A 63 18.41 -22.43 23.22
CA MET A 63 18.14 -21.81 21.93
C MET A 63 19.03 -20.59 21.72
N ASP A 64 19.77 -20.57 20.61
CA ASP A 64 20.62 -19.42 20.27
C ASP A 64 19.80 -18.20 19.82
N GLY A 65 20.40 -17.02 19.91
CA GLY A 65 19.75 -15.76 19.55
C GLY A 65 19.33 -15.70 18.07
N TYR A 66 20.06 -16.37 17.18
CA TYR A 66 19.71 -16.42 15.76
C TYR A 66 18.38 -17.16 15.53
N THR A 67 18.21 -18.31 16.19
CA THR A 67 16.98 -19.10 16.13
C THR A 67 15.83 -18.34 16.79
N PHE A 68 16.09 -17.66 17.91
CA PHE A 68 15.12 -16.80 18.57
C PHE A 68 14.63 -15.68 17.64
N CYS A 69 15.55 -14.93 17.00
CA CYS A 69 15.20 -13.90 16.02
C CYS A 69 14.36 -14.47 14.88
N GLY A 70 14.77 -15.60 14.29
CA GLY A 70 14.02 -16.27 13.22
C GLY A 70 12.56 -16.54 13.60
N LYS A 71 12.33 -17.13 14.78
CA LYS A 71 10.98 -17.37 15.31
C LYS A 71 10.20 -16.09 15.61
N VAL A 72 10.86 -15.06 16.14
CA VAL A 72 10.25 -13.73 16.32
C VAL A 72 9.83 -13.14 14.97
N ARG A 73 10.56 -13.43 13.88
CA ARG A 73 10.19 -12.99 12.53
C ARG A 73 9.02 -13.74 11.92
N GLU A 74 8.80 -15.00 12.30
CA GLU A 74 7.66 -15.81 11.84
C GLU A 74 6.33 -15.31 12.41
N ASN A 75 6.34 -14.69 13.59
CA ASN A 75 5.15 -14.13 14.21
C ASN A 75 4.77 -12.77 13.59
N GLU A 76 3.60 -12.67 12.97
CA GLU A 76 3.12 -11.45 12.30
C GLU A 76 3.15 -10.20 13.18
N LYS A 77 2.86 -10.34 14.49
CA LYS A 77 2.87 -9.25 15.46
C LYS A 77 4.27 -8.64 15.65
N TYR A 78 5.32 -9.46 15.55
CA TYR A 78 6.71 -9.07 15.85
C TYR A 78 7.64 -9.09 14.62
N ARG A 79 7.11 -9.45 13.44
CA ARG A 79 7.85 -9.58 12.18
C ARG A 79 8.69 -8.35 11.82
N VAL A 80 8.28 -7.17 12.27
CA VAL A 80 8.91 -5.86 11.99
C VAL A 80 9.56 -5.20 13.22
N LEU A 81 9.59 -5.90 14.37
CA LEU A 81 10.16 -5.39 15.62
C LEU A 81 11.68 -5.15 15.47
N PRO A 82 12.21 -3.94 15.69
CA PRO A 82 13.66 -3.71 15.64
C PRO A 82 14.44 -4.71 16.51
N PHE A 83 15.47 -5.34 15.94
CA PHE A 83 16.22 -6.42 16.58
C PHE A 83 17.72 -6.24 16.39
N ILE A 84 18.46 -6.02 17.49
CA ILE A 84 19.92 -5.88 17.49
C ILE A 84 20.55 -7.10 18.17
N PHE A 85 21.51 -7.73 17.50
CA PHE A 85 22.35 -8.75 18.13
C PHE A 85 23.50 -8.11 18.92
N VAL A 86 23.72 -8.52 20.16
CA VAL A 86 24.84 -8.08 21.01
C VAL A 86 25.69 -9.30 21.34
N THR A 87 26.80 -9.54 20.62
CA THR A 87 27.48 -10.85 20.65
C THR A 87 28.99 -10.76 20.70
N ALA A 88 29.65 -11.73 21.32
CA ALA A 88 31.11 -11.91 21.22
C ALA A 88 31.56 -12.48 19.86
N LYS A 89 30.63 -12.90 19.01
CA LYS A 89 30.94 -13.44 17.67
C LYS A 89 31.31 -12.32 16.70
N THR A 90 32.54 -12.33 16.23
CA THR A 90 33.11 -11.26 15.38
C THR A 90 33.38 -11.69 13.95
N SER A 91 33.24 -12.99 13.63
CA SER A 91 33.53 -13.52 12.31
C SER A 91 32.61 -12.91 11.24
N PHE A 92 33.09 -12.92 10.00
CA PHE A 92 32.30 -12.46 8.88
C PHE A 92 31.07 -13.35 8.66
N GLU A 93 31.22 -14.68 8.77
CA GLU A 93 30.10 -15.62 8.63
C GLU A 93 29.00 -15.37 9.67
N ASP A 94 29.37 -15.03 10.91
CA ASP A 94 28.41 -14.73 11.96
C ASP A 94 27.61 -13.45 11.66
N LYS A 95 28.27 -12.42 11.12
CA LYS A 95 27.60 -11.18 10.72
C LYS A 95 26.63 -11.40 9.56
N GLU A 96 27.01 -12.21 8.59
CA GLU A 96 26.15 -12.60 7.47
C GLU A 96 24.92 -13.38 7.97
N LYS A 97 25.12 -14.36 8.86
CA LYS A 97 24.04 -15.16 9.44
C LYS A 97 23.04 -14.31 10.21
N ALA A 98 23.52 -13.38 11.05
CA ALA A 98 22.69 -12.46 11.82
C ALA A 98 21.74 -11.62 10.94
N LEU A 99 22.25 -11.13 9.81
CA LEU A 99 21.44 -10.35 8.86
C LEU A 99 20.48 -11.26 8.07
N ALA A 100 20.91 -12.48 7.73
CA ALA A 100 20.08 -13.46 7.01
C ALA A 100 18.84 -13.88 7.81
N VAL A 101 18.96 -14.07 9.13
CA VAL A 101 17.82 -14.39 10.03
C VAL A 101 16.93 -13.19 10.35
N GLY A 102 17.26 -12.01 9.81
CA GLY A 102 16.45 -10.81 9.92
C GLY A 102 16.78 -9.90 11.10
N GLY A 103 18.02 -9.92 11.61
CA GLY A 103 18.53 -8.88 12.49
C GLY A 103 18.64 -7.53 11.77
N ASP A 104 18.35 -6.46 12.49
CA ASP A 104 18.43 -5.09 11.98
C ASP A 104 19.83 -4.48 12.16
N ASP A 105 20.58 -4.90 13.18
CA ASP A 105 21.99 -4.53 13.38
C ASP A 105 22.71 -5.53 14.31
N ILE A 106 24.03 -5.38 14.41
CA ILE A 106 24.91 -6.20 15.25
C ILE A 106 25.89 -5.29 16.00
N ILE A 107 26.11 -5.62 17.27
CA ILE A 107 27.07 -4.98 18.16
C ILE A 107 27.98 -6.09 18.71
N THR A 108 29.29 -5.92 18.54
CA THR A 108 30.28 -6.90 19.00
C THR A 108 30.74 -6.60 20.43
N LYS A 109 30.79 -7.62 21.30
CA LYS A 109 31.37 -7.54 22.65
C LYS A 109 32.91 -7.63 22.56
N PRO A 110 33.68 -6.83 23.33
CA PRO A 110 33.22 -5.72 24.17
C PRO A 110 32.76 -4.52 23.32
N PHE A 111 31.71 -3.83 23.76
CA PHE A 111 31.12 -2.69 23.06
C PHE A 111 31.23 -1.40 23.86
N VAL A 112 31.14 -0.28 23.15
CA VAL A 112 31.07 1.06 23.74
C VAL A 112 29.61 1.43 23.95
N VAL A 113 29.22 1.71 25.20
CA VAL A 113 27.82 1.98 25.58
C VAL A 113 27.22 3.15 24.79
N PRO A 114 27.89 4.31 24.64
CA PRO A 114 27.42 5.40 23.78
C PRO A 114 27.03 4.95 22.36
N GLU A 115 27.86 4.14 21.70
CA GLU A 115 27.58 3.62 20.36
C GLU A 115 26.31 2.77 20.33
N LEU A 116 26.14 1.88 21.31
CA LEU A 116 24.95 1.03 21.44
C LEU A 116 23.68 1.87 21.60
N LEU A 117 23.71 2.89 22.47
CA LEU A 117 22.56 3.76 22.70
C LEU A 117 22.14 4.51 21.43
N LEU A 118 23.11 4.94 20.62
CA LEU A 118 22.81 5.60 19.35
C LEU A 118 22.22 4.65 18.32
N LYS A 119 22.72 3.42 18.21
CA LYS A 119 22.13 2.40 17.34
C LYS A 119 20.69 2.10 17.72
N VAL A 120 20.41 1.97 19.02
CA VAL A 120 19.05 1.81 19.56
C VAL A 120 18.17 2.99 19.15
N GLN A 121 18.64 4.22 19.39
CA GLN A 121 17.88 5.44 19.07
C GLN A 121 17.63 5.58 17.57
N ALA A 122 18.62 5.29 16.73
CA ALA A 122 18.52 5.32 15.27
C ALA A 122 17.49 4.32 14.75
N LEU A 123 17.50 3.08 15.26
CA LEU A 123 16.53 2.06 14.87
C LEU A 123 15.10 2.40 15.32
N LEU A 124 14.92 2.92 16.53
CA LEU A 124 13.61 3.36 17.02
C LEU A 124 13.08 4.53 16.18
N ARG A 125 13.90 5.55 15.94
CA ARG A 125 13.55 6.71 15.09
C ARG A 125 13.21 6.27 13.67
N ARG A 126 13.96 5.32 13.12
CA ARG A 126 13.72 4.74 11.80
C ARG A 126 12.34 4.07 11.74
N ALA A 127 12.01 3.26 12.74
CA ALA A 127 10.69 2.61 12.83
C ALA A 127 9.54 3.63 12.92
N GLU A 128 9.75 4.78 13.58
CA GLU A 128 8.76 5.87 13.66
C GLU A 128 8.61 6.66 12.36
N ILE A 129 9.74 7.06 11.74
CA ILE A 129 9.73 7.76 10.45
C ILE A 129 9.00 6.93 9.42
N TYR A 130 9.19 5.61 9.39
CA TYR A 130 8.49 4.77 8.42
C TYR A 130 7.01 4.56 8.72
N LYS A 131 6.58 4.59 9.98
CA LYS A 131 5.15 4.68 10.30
C LYS A 131 4.53 5.97 9.75
N ALA A 132 5.23 7.09 9.89
CA ALA A 132 4.77 8.39 9.39
C ALA A 132 4.90 8.53 7.86
N TYR A 133 5.89 7.90 7.23
CA TYR A 133 6.18 8.00 5.80
C TYR A 133 5.49 6.93 4.95
N GLY A 134 5.12 5.79 5.53
CA GLY A 134 4.23 4.80 4.91
C GLY A 134 2.87 5.38 4.50
N ALA A 135 2.48 6.52 5.10
CA ALA A 135 1.31 7.30 4.73
C ALA A 135 1.57 8.39 3.66
N LYS A 136 2.84 8.68 3.31
CA LYS A 136 3.23 9.83 2.44
C LYS A 136 4.03 9.48 1.19
N LYS A 137 4.80 8.38 1.15
CA LYS A 137 5.34 7.87 -0.13
C LYS A 137 4.13 7.25 -0.83
N ASN A 138 3.77 7.82 -1.98
CA ASN A 138 2.71 7.32 -2.85
C ASN A 138 2.66 5.81 -2.76
N ILE A 139 1.54 5.32 -2.27
CA ILE A 139 1.32 3.89 -2.15
C ILE A 139 1.26 3.27 -3.59
N GLN A 140 1.41 4.11 -4.62
CA GLN A 140 1.43 3.87 -6.06
C GLN A 140 2.42 2.85 -6.61
N GLU A 141 3.47 2.47 -5.88
CA GLU A 141 4.23 1.29 -6.30
C GLU A 141 3.63 0.06 -5.65
N THR A 142 2.64 -0.48 -6.36
CA THR A 142 2.15 -1.85 -6.30
C THR A 142 3.31 -2.82 -6.12
N ILE A 143 2.98 -4.00 -5.59
CA ILE A 143 3.78 -5.22 -5.44
C ILE A 143 4.27 -5.72 -6.83
N ALA A 144 4.95 -4.87 -7.59
CA ALA A 144 5.91 -5.23 -8.59
C ALA A 144 7.26 -5.20 -7.88
N GLU A 145 8.10 -6.19 -8.13
CA GLU A 145 9.48 -6.21 -7.64
C GLU A 145 10.27 -5.05 -8.28
N THR A 146 10.10 -3.84 -7.76
CA THR A 146 10.90 -2.70 -8.20
C THR A 146 12.30 -2.89 -7.66
N VAL A 147 13.29 -2.85 -8.58
CA VAL A 147 14.70 -2.97 -8.24
C VAL A 147 15.08 -1.79 -7.33
N PRO A 148 15.50 -2.01 -6.07
CA PRO A 148 15.74 -0.91 -5.14
C PRO A 148 16.87 -0.01 -5.61
N LYS A 149 16.66 1.30 -5.50
CA LYS A 149 17.56 2.32 -6.04
C LYS A 149 18.50 2.87 -4.97
N ILE A 150 19.79 2.98 -5.31
CA ILE A 150 20.82 3.48 -4.41
C ILE A 150 21.59 4.62 -5.09
N VAL A 151 21.81 5.70 -4.34
CA VAL A 151 22.83 6.70 -4.69
C VAL A 151 24.02 6.51 -3.77
N LEU A 152 25.19 6.25 -4.35
CA LEU A 152 26.47 6.17 -3.64
C LEU A 152 27.30 7.42 -3.95
N VAL A 153 27.69 8.17 -2.92
CA VAL A 153 28.46 9.40 -3.03
C VAL A 153 29.84 9.20 -2.40
N ASP A 154 30.89 9.20 -3.22
CA ASP A 154 32.28 8.99 -2.76
C ASP A 154 33.22 9.64 -3.79
N ASP A 155 34.15 10.47 -3.33
CA ASP A 155 35.10 11.17 -4.20
C ASP A 155 36.20 10.24 -4.74
N ASP A 156 36.40 9.06 -4.13
CA ASP A 156 37.21 7.98 -4.70
C ASP A 156 36.40 7.15 -5.71
N ILE A 157 36.54 7.50 -6.98
CA ILE A 157 35.88 6.83 -8.11
C ILE A 157 36.17 5.32 -8.15
N SER A 158 37.39 4.90 -7.79
CA SER A 158 37.78 3.49 -7.88
C SER A 158 37.05 2.67 -6.82
N LEU A 159 37.00 3.20 -5.60
CA LEU A 159 36.28 2.58 -4.49
C LEU A 159 34.76 2.64 -4.71
N ALA A 160 34.23 3.76 -5.20
CA ALA A 160 32.83 3.91 -5.56
C ALA A 160 32.38 2.84 -6.55
N LYS A 161 33.16 2.61 -7.62
CA LYS A 161 32.89 1.57 -8.62
C LYS A 161 32.94 0.15 -8.05
N LEU A 162 33.83 -0.12 -7.10
CA LEU A 162 33.88 -1.41 -6.41
C LEU A 162 32.58 -1.67 -5.64
N PHE A 163 32.11 -0.71 -4.84
CA PHE A 163 30.86 -0.86 -4.10
C PHE A 163 29.65 -0.90 -5.03
N GLN A 164 29.62 -0.07 -6.07
CA GLN A 164 28.58 -0.09 -7.12
C GLN A 164 28.46 -1.47 -7.76
N TYR A 165 29.58 -2.08 -8.17
CA TYR A 165 29.58 -3.44 -8.73
C TYR A 165 28.97 -4.46 -7.78
N ASN A 166 29.34 -4.41 -6.49
CA ASN A 166 28.82 -5.36 -5.50
C ASN A 166 27.33 -5.14 -5.19
N LEU A 167 26.87 -3.89 -5.14
CA LEU A 167 25.47 -3.55 -4.95
C LEU A 167 24.63 -3.96 -6.17
N ASN A 168 25.11 -3.70 -7.38
CA ASN A 168 24.44 -4.13 -8.61
C ASN A 168 24.34 -5.65 -8.71
N LYS A 169 25.44 -6.37 -8.38
CA LYS A 169 25.44 -7.83 -8.32
C LYS A 169 24.45 -8.39 -7.28
N ALA A 170 24.19 -7.64 -6.21
CA ALA A 170 23.22 -8.00 -5.19
C ALA A 170 21.76 -7.69 -5.58
N GLY A 171 21.51 -7.18 -6.79
CA GLY A 171 20.17 -6.92 -7.31
C GLY A 171 19.66 -5.50 -7.02
N PHE A 172 20.54 -4.55 -6.72
CA PHE A 172 20.19 -3.13 -6.59
C PHE A 172 20.51 -2.35 -7.86
N LEU A 173 19.85 -1.21 -8.05
CA LEU A 173 20.25 -0.23 -9.06
C LEU A 173 21.04 0.89 -8.38
N CYS A 174 22.37 0.81 -8.44
CA CYS A 174 23.27 1.77 -7.80
C CYS A 174 23.86 2.76 -8.82
N GLU A 175 23.59 4.04 -8.61
CA GLU A 175 24.25 5.15 -9.32
C GLU A 175 25.28 5.83 -8.41
N ILE A 176 26.37 6.32 -9.00
CA ILE A 176 27.48 6.95 -8.26
C ILE A 176 27.55 8.45 -8.51
N ALA A 177 27.98 9.20 -7.51
CA ALA A 177 28.34 10.61 -7.62
C ALA A 177 29.69 10.86 -6.90
N ILE A 178 30.50 11.76 -7.41
CA ILE A 178 31.87 12.01 -6.92
C ILE A 178 31.97 13.15 -5.89
N GLY A 179 30.83 13.60 -5.37
CA GLY A 179 30.76 14.62 -4.34
C GLY A 179 29.33 15.04 -4.02
N ALA A 180 29.15 15.78 -2.93
CA ALA A 180 27.84 16.11 -2.38
C ALA A 180 26.90 16.86 -3.34
N GLU A 181 27.41 17.80 -4.15
CA GLU A 181 26.57 18.58 -5.07
C GLU A 181 25.97 17.72 -6.19
N GLU A 182 26.79 16.84 -6.77
CA GLU A 182 26.35 15.88 -7.78
C GLU A 182 25.42 14.84 -7.14
N GLY A 183 25.80 14.33 -5.96
CA GLY A 183 25.00 13.38 -5.20
C GLY A 183 23.61 13.91 -4.85
N PHE A 184 23.50 15.19 -4.48
CA PHE A 184 22.22 15.83 -4.20
C PHE A 184 21.36 15.96 -5.46
N LYS A 185 21.95 16.41 -6.58
CA LYS A 185 21.23 16.50 -7.87
C LYS A 185 20.74 15.13 -8.36
N LEU A 186 21.61 14.13 -8.28
CA LEU A 186 21.31 12.75 -8.64
C LEU A 186 20.22 12.19 -7.73
N ALA A 187 20.28 12.41 -6.41
CA ALA A 187 19.24 11.95 -5.50
C ALA A 187 17.86 12.52 -5.85
N LYS A 188 17.78 13.79 -6.28
CA LYS A 188 16.51 14.42 -6.68
C LYS A 188 15.94 13.89 -8.00
N SER A 189 16.78 13.56 -8.97
CA SER A 189 16.30 13.02 -10.25
C SER A 189 16.04 11.52 -10.20
N PHE A 190 16.91 10.79 -9.51
CA PHE A 190 16.89 9.33 -9.45
C PHE A 190 15.94 8.77 -8.38
N MET A 191 15.64 9.58 -7.34
CA MET A 191 14.75 9.25 -6.22
C MET A 191 15.12 7.91 -5.56
N PRO A 192 16.29 7.82 -4.92
CA PRO A 192 16.78 6.56 -4.35
C PRO A 192 15.98 6.13 -3.11
N ASP A 193 16.03 4.83 -2.84
CA ASP A 193 15.54 4.21 -1.61
C ASP A 193 16.57 4.27 -0.48
N VAL A 194 17.86 4.39 -0.80
CA VAL A 194 18.96 4.59 0.16
C VAL A 194 20.03 5.50 -0.45
N ILE A 195 20.55 6.43 0.36
CA ILE A 195 21.77 7.19 0.04
C ILE A 195 22.92 6.63 0.88
N ILE A 196 24.04 6.33 0.23
CA ILE A 196 25.30 5.95 0.88
C ILE A 196 26.30 7.07 0.60
N SER A 197 27.02 7.56 1.60
CA SER A 197 27.97 8.66 1.40
C SER A 197 29.25 8.46 2.18
N ASP A 198 30.39 8.80 1.61
CA ASP A 198 31.58 9.10 2.40
C ASP A 198 31.38 10.40 3.19
N ILE A 199 32.13 10.53 4.27
CA ILE A 199 32.30 11.76 5.05
C ILE A 199 33.39 12.62 4.44
N MET A 200 34.51 12.01 4.04
CA MET A 200 35.72 12.72 3.65
C MET A 200 35.68 13.13 2.18
N MET A 201 34.83 14.10 1.85
CA MET A 201 34.69 14.61 0.49
C MET A 201 35.19 16.06 0.36
N PRO A 202 35.71 16.48 -0.81
CA PRO A 202 36.16 17.84 -1.04
C PRO A 202 34.99 18.83 -1.10
N LYS A 203 35.25 20.07 -0.65
CA LYS A 203 34.31 21.22 -0.61
C LYS A 203 33.15 21.05 0.37
N ILE A 204 32.35 20.01 0.22
CA ILE A 204 31.19 19.70 1.07
C ILE A 204 31.40 18.30 1.62
N ASP A 205 31.58 18.20 2.93
CA ASP A 205 31.76 16.92 3.61
C ASP A 205 30.43 16.14 3.72
N GLY A 206 30.51 14.86 4.08
CA GLY A 206 29.31 14.02 4.19
C GLY A 206 28.33 14.46 5.28
N PHE A 207 28.78 15.12 6.34
CA PHE A 207 27.90 15.65 7.39
C PHE A 207 27.08 16.84 6.87
N GLN A 208 27.71 17.73 6.10
CA GLN A 208 27.05 18.83 5.41
C GLN A 208 26.11 18.30 4.34
N PHE A 209 26.52 17.31 3.56
CA PHE A 209 25.65 16.66 2.58
C PHE A 209 24.40 16.04 3.23
N ARG A 210 24.55 15.31 4.34
CA ARG A 210 23.40 14.80 5.10
C ARG A 210 22.48 15.93 5.55
N SER A 211 23.04 17.05 6.01
CA SER A 211 22.25 18.23 6.41
C SER A 211 21.43 18.80 5.24
N MET A 212 22.01 18.84 4.03
CA MET A 212 21.28 19.23 2.80
C MET A 212 20.13 18.27 2.50
N VAL A 213 20.35 16.96 2.61
CA VAL A 213 19.33 15.93 2.38
C VAL A 213 18.16 16.06 3.36
N ILE A 214 18.42 16.32 4.64
CA ILE A 214 17.37 16.50 5.66
C ILE A 214 16.56 17.79 5.44
N ALA A 215 17.19 18.84 4.90
CA ALA A 215 16.51 20.10 4.62
C ALA A 215 15.55 20.01 3.42
N ASP A 216 15.75 19.05 2.51
CA ASP A 216 14.90 18.87 1.33
C ASP A 216 13.65 18.05 1.67
N LYS A 217 12.48 18.57 1.29
CA LYS A 217 11.17 17.96 1.61
C LYS A 217 10.99 16.55 1.05
N ASP A 218 11.61 16.24 -0.09
CA ASP A 218 11.42 15.01 -0.84
C ASP A 218 12.48 13.96 -0.46
N LEU A 219 13.67 14.40 -0.01
CA LEU A 219 14.78 13.53 0.35
C LEU A 219 14.96 13.30 1.87
N LYS A 220 14.37 14.13 2.74
CA LYS A 220 14.62 14.06 4.21
C LYS A 220 14.36 12.73 4.89
N SER A 221 13.47 11.92 4.32
CA SER A 221 13.08 10.59 4.82
C SER A 221 13.88 9.46 4.19
N VAL A 222 14.67 9.75 3.14
CA VAL A 222 15.53 8.77 2.49
C VAL A 222 16.60 8.34 3.50
N PRO A 223 16.70 7.03 3.80
CA PRO A 223 17.72 6.47 4.68
C PRO A 223 19.11 6.82 4.16
N PHE A 224 19.95 7.27 5.08
CA PHE A 224 21.29 7.74 4.76
C PHE A 224 22.29 6.90 5.54
N ILE A 225 23.26 6.31 4.86
CA ILE A 225 24.29 5.48 5.46
C ILE A 225 25.64 6.16 5.22
N PHE A 226 26.41 6.38 6.29
CA PHE A 226 27.82 6.76 6.11
C PHE A 226 28.65 5.52 5.78
N LEU A 227 29.49 5.63 4.75
CA LEU A 227 30.49 4.63 4.37
C LEU A 227 31.85 5.31 4.32
N THR A 228 32.64 5.19 5.40
CA THR A 228 33.83 6.03 5.58
C THR A 228 34.99 5.29 6.24
N SER A 229 36.19 5.85 6.16
CA SER A 229 37.37 5.38 6.88
C SER A 229 37.51 6.02 8.26
N LYS A 230 36.72 7.06 8.57
CA LYS A 230 36.67 7.65 9.91
C LYS A 230 36.02 6.67 10.89
N GLY A 231 36.73 6.30 11.95
CA GLY A 231 36.23 5.40 12.99
C GLY A 231 36.36 5.98 14.40
N ALA A 232 36.60 7.29 14.52
CA ALA A 232 36.63 7.96 15.80
C ALA A 232 35.21 8.03 16.39
N GLU A 233 35.10 7.81 17.70
CA GLU A 233 33.82 7.78 18.41
C GLU A 233 33.00 9.06 18.13
N ASP A 234 33.61 10.25 18.25
CA ASP A 234 32.94 11.53 18.00
C ASP A 234 32.34 11.66 16.59
N ASP A 235 33.00 11.12 15.56
CA ASP A 235 32.48 11.14 14.18
C ASP A 235 31.25 10.22 14.04
N ILE A 236 31.27 9.08 14.73
CA ILE A 236 30.13 8.14 14.78
C ILE A 236 28.96 8.79 15.51
N LEU A 237 29.20 9.39 16.69
CA LEU A 237 28.17 10.06 17.48
C LEU A 237 27.49 11.17 16.65
N ARG A 238 28.30 12.04 16.04
CA ARG A 238 27.82 13.13 15.17
C ARG A 238 26.97 12.61 14.02
N GLY A 239 27.33 11.46 13.46
CA GLY A 239 26.57 10.83 12.38
C GLY A 239 25.15 10.47 12.82
N TYR A 240 25.03 9.77 13.95
CA TYR A 240 23.72 9.36 14.47
C TYR A 240 22.86 10.54 14.96
N ASP A 241 23.47 11.63 15.45
CA ASP A 241 22.74 12.85 15.79
C ASP A 241 22.03 13.47 14.56
N LEU A 242 22.61 13.31 13.37
CA LEU A 242 21.99 13.70 12.10
C LEU A 242 20.94 12.67 11.60
N GLY A 243 20.58 11.68 12.41
CA GLY A 243 19.55 10.70 12.09
C GLY A 243 19.87 9.88 10.83
N ILE A 244 21.13 9.44 10.69
CA ILE A 244 21.51 8.42 9.71
C ILE A 244 20.88 7.08 10.06
N ALA A 245 20.74 6.22 9.05
CA ALA A 245 20.29 4.85 9.22
C ALA A 245 21.39 3.94 9.77
N ASP A 246 22.64 4.15 9.37
CA ASP A 246 23.77 3.34 9.79
C ASP A 246 25.11 4.07 9.52
N TYR A 247 26.16 3.64 10.23
CA TYR A 247 27.53 4.11 10.07
C TYR A 247 28.45 2.91 9.81
N VAL A 248 29.07 2.86 8.63
CA VAL A 248 29.84 1.70 8.17
C VAL A 248 31.27 2.07 7.87
N LEU A 249 32.21 1.33 8.46
CA LEU A 249 33.63 1.47 8.15
C LEU A 249 33.95 0.78 6.82
N LYS A 250 34.67 1.47 5.93
CA LYS A 250 35.15 0.93 4.64
C LYS A 250 35.96 -0.37 4.82
N THR A 251 36.64 -0.52 5.97
CA THR A 251 37.40 -1.72 6.36
C THR A 251 36.54 -2.97 6.58
N ALA A 252 35.22 -2.84 6.75
CA ALA A 252 34.31 -3.98 6.87
C ALA A 252 34.13 -4.74 5.54
N GLY A 253 34.50 -4.12 4.41
CA GLY A 253 34.47 -4.71 3.08
C GLY A 253 33.10 -4.69 2.38
N PRO A 254 33.05 -4.93 1.05
CA PRO A 254 31.85 -4.76 0.24
C PRO A 254 30.66 -5.62 0.64
N ARG A 255 30.88 -6.85 1.09
CA ARG A 255 29.79 -7.75 1.48
C ARG A 255 29.02 -7.25 2.71
N VAL A 256 29.71 -6.68 3.70
CA VAL A 256 29.06 -6.12 4.89
C VAL A 256 28.21 -4.90 4.51
N VAL A 257 28.73 -4.03 3.63
CA VAL A 257 27.97 -2.88 3.11
C VAL A 257 26.69 -3.33 2.41
N VAL A 258 26.80 -4.28 1.48
CA VAL A 258 25.63 -4.86 0.78
C VAL A 258 24.61 -5.42 1.78
N ALA A 259 25.07 -6.10 2.83
CA ALA A 259 24.19 -6.70 3.81
C ALA A 259 23.48 -5.65 4.69
N LYS A 260 24.16 -4.58 5.10
CA LYS A 260 23.56 -3.45 5.85
C LYS A 260 22.56 -2.65 5.01
N VAL A 261 22.85 -2.45 3.73
CA VAL A 261 21.93 -1.83 2.77
C VAL A 261 20.68 -2.70 2.60
N ASN A 262 20.87 -4.01 2.38
CA ASN A 262 19.77 -4.98 2.32
C ASN A 262 18.89 -4.96 3.57
N ALA A 263 19.49 -4.95 4.76
CA ALA A 263 18.74 -4.89 6.02
C ALA A 263 17.93 -3.59 6.13
N THR A 264 18.51 -2.46 5.71
CA THR A 264 17.83 -1.15 5.69
C THR A 264 16.62 -1.17 4.74
N ILE A 265 16.78 -1.70 3.52
CA ILE A 265 15.70 -1.82 2.52
C ILE A 265 14.62 -2.82 2.95
N LYS A 266 14.99 -3.96 3.56
CA LYS A 266 14.02 -4.91 4.11
C LYS A 266 13.22 -4.30 5.25
N SER A 267 13.86 -3.53 6.13
CA SER A 267 13.20 -2.82 7.23
C SER A 267 12.19 -1.78 6.70
N LEU A 268 12.55 -1.05 5.64
CA LEU A 268 11.65 -0.14 4.90
C LEU A 268 10.40 -0.86 4.39
N GLY A 269 10.57 -1.97 3.65
CA GLY A 269 9.45 -2.71 3.07
C GLY A 269 8.50 -3.28 4.14
N LYS A 270 9.08 -3.81 5.22
CA LYS A 270 8.34 -4.32 6.39
C LYS A 270 7.48 -3.23 7.06
N ALA A 271 8.06 -2.05 7.30
CA ALA A 271 7.33 -0.95 7.93
C ALA A 271 6.18 -0.45 7.05
N ARG A 272 6.39 -0.35 5.73
CA ARG A 272 5.32 -0.01 4.77
C ARG A 272 4.17 -1.03 4.82
N GLN A 273 4.49 -2.33 4.81
CA GLN A 273 3.48 -3.39 4.92
C GLN A 273 2.65 -3.29 6.20
N LYS A 274 3.29 -2.98 7.34
CA LYS A 274 2.58 -2.82 8.62
C LYS A 274 1.60 -1.65 8.60
N VAL A 275 2.00 -0.49 8.05
CA VAL A 275 1.10 0.67 7.93
C VAL A 275 -0.10 0.32 7.04
N VAL A 276 0.12 -0.36 5.92
CA VAL A 276 -0.97 -0.82 5.04
C VAL A 276 -1.92 -1.76 5.78
N SER A 277 -1.39 -2.72 6.55
CA SER A 277 -2.19 -3.64 7.37
C SER A 277 -2.98 -2.93 8.46
N GLU A 278 -2.38 -1.98 9.19
CA GLU A 278 -3.08 -1.22 10.24
C GLU A 278 -4.20 -0.35 9.64
N LEU A 279 -3.99 0.21 8.46
CA LEU A 279 -5.03 0.92 7.71
C LEU A 279 -6.13 -0.02 7.23
N GLN A 280 -5.78 -1.25 6.86
CA GLN A 280 -6.73 -2.30 6.51
C GLN A 280 -7.64 -2.66 7.68
N ASP A 281 -7.04 -2.97 8.82
CA ASP A 281 -7.77 -3.31 10.03
C ASP A 281 -8.71 -2.15 10.45
N ALA A 282 -8.24 -0.90 10.32
CA ALA A 282 -9.05 0.28 10.60
C ALA A 282 -10.25 0.39 9.65
N ALA A 283 -10.05 0.26 8.34
CA ALA A 283 -11.13 0.32 7.35
C ALA A 283 -12.15 -0.82 7.54
N ASP A 284 -11.69 -2.04 7.81
CA ASP A 284 -12.56 -3.19 8.11
C ASP A 284 -13.39 -2.94 9.37
N SER A 285 -12.79 -2.34 10.41
CA SER A 285 -13.49 -1.99 11.65
C SER A 285 -14.59 -0.94 11.46
N MET A 286 -14.43 -0.02 10.50
CA MET A 286 -15.37 1.06 10.24
C MET A 286 -16.63 0.58 9.49
N LYS A 287 -16.68 -0.66 8.97
CA LYS A 287 -17.78 -1.18 8.14
C LYS A 287 -18.23 -0.19 7.05
N VAL A 288 -17.31 0.55 6.44
CA VAL A 288 -17.64 1.48 5.34
C VAL A 288 -17.98 0.64 4.11
N LYS A 289 -19.24 0.22 4.02
CA LYS A 289 -19.74 -0.54 2.88
C LYS A 289 -20.05 0.41 1.75
N VAL A 290 -19.35 0.22 0.63
CA VAL A 290 -19.62 0.90 -0.64
C VAL A 290 -20.54 0.10 -1.56
N VAL A 291 -20.87 -1.14 -1.19
CA VAL A 291 -21.83 -2.03 -1.85
C VAL A 291 -22.93 -2.47 -0.86
N PRO A 292 -24.23 -2.45 -1.23
CA PRO A 292 -25.33 -2.87 -0.33
C PRO A 292 -25.38 -4.38 -0.11
N ASP A 293 -25.77 -4.84 1.08
CA ASP A 293 -25.94 -6.29 1.37
C ASP A 293 -27.24 -6.90 0.82
N LYS A 294 -28.21 -6.04 0.45
CA LYS A 294 -29.56 -6.44 0.07
C LYS A 294 -29.91 -5.86 -1.29
N PHE A 295 -30.71 -6.62 -2.04
CA PHE A 295 -31.32 -6.16 -3.27
C PHE A 295 -32.44 -5.15 -2.98
N PRO A 296 -32.60 -4.11 -3.81
CA PRO A 296 -33.69 -3.15 -3.63
C PRO A 296 -35.03 -3.76 -4.05
N SER A 297 -36.12 -3.14 -3.62
CA SER A 297 -37.46 -3.46 -4.10
C SER A 297 -38.02 -2.25 -4.83
N PHE A 298 -38.43 -2.44 -6.09
CA PHE A 298 -39.05 -1.42 -6.90
C PHE A 298 -40.13 -2.04 -7.81
N PRO A 299 -41.38 -1.57 -7.79
CA PRO A 299 -42.46 -2.20 -8.56
C PRO A 299 -42.14 -2.32 -10.06
N GLY A 300 -42.44 -3.48 -10.64
CA GLY A 300 -42.24 -3.73 -12.07
C GLY A 300 -40.80 -4.02 -12.49
N TYR A 301 -39.87 -4.18 -11.54
CA TYR A 301 -38.48 -4.54 -11.81
C TYR A 301 -37.94 -5.52 -10.76
N ASP A 302 -37.15 -6.51 -11.20
CA ASP A 302 -36.33 -7.39 -10.35
C ASP A 302 -34.87 -6.95 -10.52
N ILE A 303 -34.32 -6.30 -9.47
CA ILE A 303 -32.99 -5.69 -9.49
C ILE A 303 -32.10 -6.48 -8.54
N ARG A 304 -30.99 -7.02 -9.05
CA ARG A 304 -30.03 -7.80 -8.26
C ARG A 304 -28.61 -7.42 -8.61
N HIS A 305 -27.65 -7.73 -7.74
CA HIS A 305 -26.24 -7.50 -8.01
C HIS A 305 -25.38 -8.65 -7.51
N TRP A 306 -24.18 -8.74 -8.07
CA TRP A 306 -23.07 -9.52 -7.53
C TRP A 306 -21.86 -8.61 -7.49
N HIS A 307 -21.14 -8.66 -6.36
CA HIS A 307 -19.85 -8.00 -6.18
C HIS A 307 -18.87 -9.01 -5.59
N GLN A 308 -17.64 -8.98 -6.08
CA GLN A 308 -16.51 -9.74 -5.56
C GLN A 308 -15.27 -8.84 -5.52
N ALA A 309 -14.78 -8.59 -4.31
CA ALA A 309 -13.58 -7.81 -4.09
C ALA A 309 -12.32 -8.60 -4.49
N PHE A 310 -11.31 -7.91 -5.02
CA PHE A 310 -10.03 -8.51 -5.39
C PHE A 310 -9.25 -8.95 -4.15
N SER A 311 -8.93 -10.24 -4.05
CA SER A 311 -8.14 -10.81 -2.93
C SER A 311 -8.68 -10.48 -1.53
N GLY A 312 -10.00 -10.21 -1.41
CA GLY A 312 -10.66 -9.83 -0.16
C GLY A 312 -10.32 -8.42 0.34
N ILE A 313 -9.63 -7.62 -0.46
CA ILE A 313 -9.33 -6.21 -0.17
C ILE A 313 -10.49 -5.37 -0.68
N PRO A 314 -11.16 -4.54 0.14
CA PRO A 314 -12.30 -3.80 -0.34
C PRO A 314 -11.88 -2.76 -1.39
N GLY A 315 -12.65 -2.77 -2.47
CA GLY A 315 -12.25 -2.30 -3.78
C GLY A 315 -12.61 -0.87 -4.15
N GLY A 316 -12.39 -0.55 -5.43
CA GLY A 316 -12.87 0.69 -6.06
C GLY A 316 -14.33 0.65 -6.49
N ASP A 317 -14.85 -0.55 -6.76
CA ASP A 317 -16.23 -0.78 -7.14
C ASP A 317 -17.23 -0.38 -6.04
N PHE A 318 -18.26 0.37 -6.41
CA PHE A 318 -19.36 0.71 -5.54
C PHE A 318 -20.71 0.61 -6.24
N ILE A 319 -21.74 0.27 -5.46
CA ILE A 319 -23.12 0.13 -5.92
C ILE A 319 -23.99 0.99 -5.02
N ASP A 320 -24.95 1.69 -5.62
CA ASP A 320 -25.97 2.38 -4.83
C ASP A 320 -27.35 2.28 -5.47
N TYR A 321 -28.36 2.28 -4.59
CA TYR A 321 -29.76 2.25 -4.97
C TYR A 321 -30.50 3.35 -4.22
N PHE A 322 -31.27 4.15 -4.94
CA PHE A 322 -31.92 5.31 -4.37
C PHE A 322 -33.36 5.45 -4.88
N PRO A 323 -34.38 5.25 -4.02
CA PRO A 323 -35.75 5.57 -4.39
C PRO A 323 -35.89 7.09 -4.52
N LEU A 324 -36.35 7.56 -5.68
CA LEU A 324 -36.50 8.98 -5.96
C LEU A 324 -37.92 9.44 -5.59
N ASP A 325 -38.91 8.68 -6.03
CA ASP A 325 -40.32 8.82 -5.66
C ASP A 325 -41.06 7.47 -5.89
N ASN A 326 -42.40 7.50 -5.97
CA ASN A 326 -43.21 6.30 -6.18
C ASN A 326 -43.10 5.72 -7.61
N GLU A 327 -42.73 6.54 -8.59
CA GLU A 327 -42.65 6.18 -10.01
C GLU A 327 -41.21 6.01 -10.49
N ASN A 328 -40.22 6.59 -9.81
CA ASN A 328 -38.82 6.69 -10.26
C ASN A 328 -37.82 6.08 -9.26
N PHE A 329 -36.83 5.36 -9.78
CA PHE A 329 -35.79 4.68 -8.99
C PHE A 329 -34.42 4.80 -9.65
N ALA A 330 -33.41 5.23 -8.89
CA ALA A 330 -32.04 5.32 -9.38
C ALA A 330 -31.22 4.06 -9.02
N VAL A 331 -30.51 3.55 -10.02
CA VAL A 331 -29.52 2.48 -9.92
C VAL A 331 -28.16 3.07 -10.31
N VAL A 332 -27.16 2.88 -9.45
CA VAL A 332 -25.82 3.43 -9.61
C VAL A 332 -24.80 2.30 -9.55
N LEU A 333 -23.90 2.26 -10.53
CA LEU A 333 -22.68 1.46 -10.51
C LEU A 333 -21.52 2.39 -10.80
N GLY A 334 -20.50 2.38 -9.95
CA GLY A 334 -19.28 3.12 -10.20
C GLY A 334 -18.06 2.31 -9.86
N ASP A 335 -16.95 2.68 -10.46
CA ASP A 335 -15.66 2.10 -10.23
C ASP A 335 -14.62 3.22 -10.11
N VAL A 336 -13.90 3.21 -8.99
CA VAL A 336 -12.82 4.14 -8.69
C VAL A 336 -11.50 3.45 -8.98
N MET A 337 -10.68 4.06 -9.83
CA MET A 337 -9.35 3.56 -10.18
C MET A 337 -8.47 3.38 -8.93
N GLY A 338 -8.42 2.15 -8.40
CA GLY A 338 -7.70 1.81 -7.16
C GLY A 338 -6.28 1.28 -7.39
N LYS A 339 -6.03 0.63 -8.54
CA LYS A 339 -4.80 -0.13 -8.82
C LYS A 339 -3.52 0.69 -8.86
N LYS A 340 -3.60 1.94 -9.32
CA LYS A 340 -2.41 2.81 -9.42
C LYS A 340 -1.91 3.30 -8.08
N TRP A 341 -2.66 3.14 -7.00
CA TRP A 341 -2.37 3.79 -5.73
C TRP A 341 -1.83 2.86 -4.66
N GLY A 342 -1.82 1.54 -4.86
CA GLY A 342 -1.46 0.50 -3.86
C GLY A 342 -2.13 0.65 -2.48
N ALA A 343 -3.03 1.61 -2.32
CA ALA A 343 -3.80 1.99 -1.16
C ALA A 343 -5.26 2.08 -1.60
N TRP A 344 -5.86 0.91 -1.68
CA TRP A 344 -7.28 0.69 -1.89
C TRP A 344 -8.17 1.56 -0.98
N TYR A 345 -7.70 1.96 0.22
CA TYR A 345 -8.48 2.80 1.14
C TYR A 345 -8.79 4.20 0.57
N PHE A 346 -7.95 4.74 -0.34
CA PHE A 346 -8.27 5.98 -1.04
C PHE A 346 -9.41 5.75 -2.03
N ALA A 347 -9.44 4.60 -2.71
CA ALA A 347 -10.51 4.24 -3.62
C ALA A 347 -11.86 4.14 -2.87
N ILE A 348 -11.89 3.50 -1.69
CA ILE A 348 -13.10 3.43 -0.85
C ILE A 348 -13.52 4.81 -0.34
N ALA A 349 -12.60 5.61 0.19
CA ALA A 349 -12.91 6.94 0.70
C ALA A 349 -13.49 7.83 -0.42
N TYR A 350 -12.89 7.74 -1.60
CA TYR A 350 -13.34 8.46 -2.79
C TYR A 350 -14.69 7.93 -3.31
N ALA A 351 -14.89 6.62 -3.34
CA ALA A 351 -16.18 6.00 -3.67
C ALA A 351 -17.28 6.48 -2.70
N GLY A 352 -16.98 6.55 -1.39
CA GLY A 352 -17.87 7.10 -0.38
C GLY A 352 -18.21 8.58 -0.63
N TYR A 353 -17.22 9.39 -1.01
CA TYR A 353 -17.40 10.78 -1.39
C TYR A 353 -18.28 10.93 -2.64
N VAL A 354 -17.94 10.26 -3.74
CA VAL A 354 -18.71 10.28 -4.99
C VAL A 354 -20.16 9.84 -4.74
N ARG A 355 -20.36 8.74 -4.00
CA ARG A 355 -21.69 8.25 -3.63
C ARG A 355 -22.49 9.29 -2.82
N SER A 356 -21.85 10.00 -1.90
CA SER A 356 -22.47 11.10 -1.17
C SER A 356 -22.88 12.24 -2.11
N SER A 357 -22.00 12.64 -3.03
CA SER A 357 -22.27 13.67 -4.03
C SER A 357 -23.44 13.30 -4.94
N ILE A 358 -23.54 12.03 -5.36
CA ILE A 358 -24.69 11.51 -6.13
C ILE A 358 -25.99 11.67 -5.34
N ARG A 359 -26.00 11.24 -4.07
CA ARG A 359 -27.20 11.37 -3.21
C ARG A 359 -27.64 12.82 -3.06
N VAL A 360 -26.69 13.73 -2.85
CA VAL A 360 -26.98 15.18 -2.78
C VAL A 360 -27.52 15.70 -4.11
N ALA A 361 -26.95 15.30 -5.25
CA ALA A 361 -27.41 15.72 -6.57
C ALA A 361 -28.82 15.22 -6.88
N LEU A 362 -29.13 13.96 -6.53
CA LEU A 362 -30.45 13.35 -6.70
C LEU A 362 -31.52 13.99 -5.83
N GLN A 363 -31.22 14.26 -4.55
CA GLN A 363 -32.18 14.88 -3.62
C GLN A 363 -32.56 16.31 -4.02
N ASN A 364 -31.67 17.03 -4.71
CA ASN A 364 -31.91 18.40 -5.17
C ASN A 364 -32.33 18.47 -6.66
N ALA A 365 -32.65 17.34 -7.28
CA ALA A 365 -33.09 17.31 -8.67
C ALA A 365 -34.57 17.69 -8.78
N SER A 366 -34.88 18.68 -9.62
CA SER A 366 -36.27 19.00 -9.99
C SER A 366 -36.83 18.04 -11.04
N GLU A 367 -35.94 17.48 -11.87
CA GLU A 367 -36.23 16.45 -12.86
C GLU A 367 -35.14 15.38 -12.82
N TYR A 368 -35.54 14.13 -12.97
CA TYR A 368 -34.63 12.98 -12.91
C TYR A 368 -34.03 12.68 -14.29
N THR A 369 -33.09 13.54 -14.68
CA THR A 369 -32.35 13.44 -15.94
C THR A 369 -30.92 13.02 -15.64
N PRO A 370 -30.50 11.78 -15.96
CA PRO A 370 -29.21 11.22 -15.54
C PRO A 370 -28.00 12.08 -15.94
N SER A 371 -27.97 12.63 -17.16
CA SER A 371 -26.89 13.50 -17.64
C SER A 371 -26.73 14.77 -16.80
N ILE A 372 -27.85 15.41 -16.41
CA ILE A 372 -27.84 16.61 -15.55
C ILE A 372 -27.37 16.25 -14.14
N ILE A 373 -27.81 15.11 -13.61
CA ILE A 373 -27.34 14.61 -12.31
C ILE A 373 -25.84 14.35 -12.36
N MET A 374 -25.37 13.66 -13.41
CA MET A 374 -23.96 13.37 -13.64
C MET A 374 -23.14 14.65 -13.72
N GLU A 375 -23.63 15.69 -14.41
CA GLU A 375 -22.96 16.99 -14.52
C GLU A 375 -22.87 17.72 -13.16
N ARG A 376 -23.92 17.66 -12.33
CA ARG A 376 -23.88 18.21 -10.95
C ARG A 376 -22.87 17.47 -10.08
N VAL A 377 -22.85 16.14 -10.15
CA VAL A 377 -21.85 15.32 -9.44
C VAL A 377 -20.46 15.66 -9.93
N ASN A 378 -20.27 15.79 -11.24
CA ASN A 378 -18.99 16.18 -11.85
C ASN A 378 -18.51 17.54 -11.34
N GLN A 379 -19.39 18.54 -11.23
CA GLN A 379 -19.04 19.86 -10.70
C GLN A 379 -18.58 19.81 -9.24
N LEU A 380 -19.29 19.06 -8.39
CA LEU A 380 -18.89 18.85 -6.98
C LEU A 380 -17.54 18.15 -6.89
N VAL A 381 -17.38 17.06 -7.64
CA VAL A 381 -16.16 16.26 -7.67
C VAL A 381 -14.98 17.08 -8.21
N TYR A 382 -15.16 17.83 -9.31
CA TYR A 382 -14.13 18.66 -9.93
C TYR A 382 -13.66 19.82 -9.04
N GLN A 383 -14.57 20.46 -8.29
CA GLN A 383 -14.22 21.58 -7.41
C GLN A 383 -13.43 21.13 -6.17
N ASP A 384 -13.81 19.99 -5.59
CA ASP A 384 -13.19 19.47 -4.37
C ASP A 384 -11.94 18.64 -4.65
N ALA A 385 -11.82 18.07 -5.86
CA ALA A 385 -10.66 17.28 -6.25
C ALA A 385 -9.49 18.18 -6.73
N LYS A 386 -8.65 18.62 -5.79
CA LYS A 386 -7.20 18.74 -6.03
C LYS A 386 -6.50 17.36 -6.01
N ILE A 387 -7.20 16.31 -6.42
CA ILE A 387 -6.68 14.95 -6.57
C ILE A 387 -6.50 14.75 -8.08
N SER A 388 -5.40 15.25 -8.63
CA SER A 388 -5.12 15.24 -10.08
C SER A 388 -4.89 13.84 -10.69
N GLU A 389 -5.19 12.77 -9.96
CA GLU A 389 -4.70 11.42 -10.24
C GLU A 389 -5.70 10.28 -9.88
N VAL A 390 -6.92 10.57 -9.40
CA VAL A 390 -7.97 9.55 -9.20
C VAL A 390 -9.10 9.80 -10.20
N PHE A 391 -9.40 8.79 -11.00
CA PHE A 391 -10.51 8.82 -11.97
C PHE A 391 -11.58 7.83 -11.55
N THR A 392 -12.82 8.17 -11.88
CA THR A 392 -13.97 7.32 -11.59
C THR A 392 -14.82 7.17 -12.84
N THR A 393 -15.15 5.92 -13.15
CA THR A 393 -16.20 5.59 -14.08
C THR A 393 -17.52 5.48 -13.31
N LEU A 394 -18.61 5.90 -13.93
CA LEU A 394 -19.91 5.95 -13.26
C LEU A 394 -21.04 5.74 -14.25
N SER A 395 -21.97 4.86 -13.92
CA SER A 395 -23.21 4.62 -14.64
C SER A 395 -24.39 4.93 -13.73
N ILE A 396 -25.27 5.83 -14.18
CA ILE A 396 -26.53 6.16 -13.51
C ILE A 396 -27.68 5.75 -14.42
N ILE A 397 -28.57 4.88 -13.91
CA ILE A 397 -29.83 4.54 -14.56
C ILE A 397 -30.99 5.02 -13.70
N ILE A 398 -31.95 5.69 -14.32
CA ILE A 398 -33.21 6.09 -13.70
C ILE A 398 -34.33 5.28 -14.36
N LEU A 399 -34.97 4.42 -13.57
CA LEU A 399 -36.08 3.56 -14.00
C LEU A 399 -37.41 4.23 -13.67
N ASN A 400 -38.34 4.22 -14.60
CA ASN A 400 -39.73 4.61 -14.34
C ASN A 400 -40.68 3.40 -14.45
N ASN A 401 -41.37 3.07 -13.35
CA ASN A 401 -42.22 1.86 -13.30
C ASN A 401 -43.55 1.95 -14.06
N LYS A 402 -43.95 3.16 -14.45
CA LYS A 402 -45.23 3.43 -15.12
C LYS A 402 -45.06 3.53 -16.63
N THR A 403 -44.09 4.32 -17.09
CA THR A 403 -43.75 4.45 -18.51
C THR A 403 -42.88 3.30 -19.01
N LYS A 404 -42.26 2.55 -18.08
CA LYS A 404 -41.30 1.48 -18.37
C LYS A 404 -40.07 1.95 -19.15
N VAL A 405 -39.73 3.23 -19.03
CA VAL A 405 -38.53 3.82 -19.62
C VAL A 405 -37.39 3.77 -18.61
N ALA A 406 -36.23 3.28 -19.06
CA ALA A 406 -34.96 3.41 -18.37
C ALA A 406 -34.12 4.50 -19.05
N LYS A 407 -33.73 5.54 -18.29
CA LYS A 407 -32.80 6.58 -18.76
C LYS A 407 -31.41 6.29 -18.22
N TYR A 408 -30.40 6.28 -19.09
CA TYR A 408 -29.02 5.95 -18.76
C TYR A 408 -28.06 7.08 -19.14
N SER A 409 -27.12 7.41 -18.25
CA SER A 409 -25.94 8.20 -18.60
C SER A 409 -24.68 7.65 -17.92
N GLY A 410 -23.55 7.73 -18.64
CA GLY A 410 -22.27 7.16 -18.24
C GLY A 410 -21.14 8.19 -18.25
N ALA A 411 -20.25 8.12 -17.26
CA ALA A 411 -18.98 8.85 -17.18
C ALA A 411 -17.84 7.84 -17.36
N GLY A 412 -17.02 7.97 -18.42
CA GLY A 412 -16.02 6.97 -18.79
C GLY A 412 -16.58 5.62 -19.25
N ASP A 413 -17.92 5.53 -19.33
CA ASP A 413 -18.80 4.49 -19.86
C ASP A 413 -18.41 3.04 -19.49
N LEU A 414 -18.85 2.62 -18.30
CA LEU A 414 -18.88 1.19 -17.94
C LEU A 414 -19.82 0.43 -18.89
N PRO A 415 -19.55 -0.86 -19.21
CA PRO A 415 -20.38 -1.63 -20.11
C PRO A 415 -21.82 -1.80 -19.60
N VAL A 416 -22.80 -1.36 -20.38
CA VAL A 416 -24.23 -1.62 -20.17
C VAL A 416 -24.77 -2.42 -21.34
N VAL A 417 -25.29 -3.62 -21.08
CA VAL A 417 -25.87 -4.51 -22.10
C VAL A 417 -27.38 -4.54 -21.95
N PHE A 418 -28.10 -4.27 -23.04
CA PHE A 418 -29.54 -4.41 -23.14
C PHE A 418 -29.90 -5.70 -23.89
N LYS A 419 -30.78 -6.51 -23.31
CA LYS A 419 -31.38 -7.69 -23.93
C LYS A 419 -32.85 -7.42 -24.26
N ASN A 420 -33.18 -7.49 -25.53
CA ASN A 420 -34.56 -7.50 -26.01
C ASN A 420 -35.07 -8.95 -25.97
N SER A 421 -36.03 -9.20 -25.08
CA SER A 421 -36.57 -10.55 -24.85
C SER A 421 -37.39 -11.08 -26.01
N LYS A 422 -38.07 -10.21 -26.77
CA LYS A 422 -38.92 -10.57 -27.91
C LYS A 422 -38.08 -10.96 -29.13
N GLU A 423 -37.01 -10.22 -29.37
CA GLU A 423 -36.12 -10.45 -30.51
C GLU A 423 -35.04 -11.50 -30.19
N GLY A 424 -34.80 -11.79 -28.91
CA GLY A 424 -33.69 -12.65 -28.48
C GLY A 424 -32.32 -12.03 -28.77
N THR A 425 -32.25 -10.71 -28.92
CA THR A 425 -31.03 -9.97 -29.25
C THR A 425 -30.48 -9.27 -28.02
N ALA A 426 -29.16 -9.10 -27.98
CA ALA A 426 -28.49 -8.29 -26.98
C ALA A 426 -27.57 -7.28 -27.67
N GLN A 427 -27.43 -6.08 -27.09
CA GLN A 427 -26.58 -5.02 -27.62
C GLN A 427 -25.97 -4.20 -26.49
N LEU A 428 -24.79 -3.65 -26.74
CA LEU A 428 -24.16 -2.68 -25.85
C LEU A 428 -24.85 -1.32 -26.01
N ILE A 429 -25.16 -0.67 -24.90
CA ILE A 429 -25.65 0.70 -24.85
C ILE A 429 -24.49 1.58 -24.40
N GLN A 430 -24.14 2.56 -25.23
CA GLN A 430 -23.05 3.49 -24.93
C GLN A 430 -23.58 4.91 -24.75
N SER A 431 -23.17 5.55 -23.65
CA SER A 431 -23.39 6.97 -23.41
C SER A 431 -22.12 7.74 -23.78
N LYS A 432 -22.25 9.03 -24.09
CA LYS A 432 -21.09 9.92 -24.21
C LYS A 432 -20.87 10.62 -22.88
N GLY A 433 -19.60 10.79 -22.51
CA GLY A 433 -19.22 11.50 -21.30
C GLY A 433 -17.76 11.24 -20.95
N MET A 434 -17.07 12.26 -20.44
CA MET A 434 -15.72 12.09 -19.92
C MET A 434 -15.73 11.31 -18.59
N LEU A 435 -14.54 10.92 -18.12
CA LEU A 435 -14.38 10.42 -16.75
C LEU A 435 -14.86 11.47 -15.74
N LEU A 436 -15.45 11.00 -14.65
CA LEU A 436 -15.98 11.90 -13.62
C LEU A 436 -14.83 12.70 -12.97
N GLY A 437 -15.01 14.02 -12.85
CA GLY A 437 -14.03 14.94 -12.28
C GLY A 437 -12.84 15.27 -13.19
N PHE A 438 -12.79 14.72 -14.42
CA PHE A 438 -11.67 14.95 -15.35
C PHE A 438 -11.62 16.39 -15.88
N SER A 439 -12.78 16.98 -16.13
CA SER A 439 -12.92 18.34 -16.65
C SER A 439 -14.11 19.03 -16.01
N ALA A 440 -14.07 20.38 -15.99
CA ALA A 440 -15.15 21.19 -15.44
C ALA A 440 -16.52 20.89 -16.07
N ASN A 441 -16.53 20.55 -17.37
CA ASN A 441 -17.71 20.08 -18.10
C ASN A 441 -17.49 18.62 -18.51
N GLY A 442 -18.42 17.73 -18.18
CA GLY A 442 -18.31 16.30 -18.46
C GLY A 442 -18.90 15.85 -19.80
N PHE A 443 -19.78 16.67 -20.39
CA PHE A 443 -20.45 16.42 -21.69
C PHE A 443 -21.25 15.11 -21.72
N PHE A 444 -21.98 14.84 -20.64
CA PHE A 444 -22.76 13.62 -20.47
C PHE A 444 -24.01 13.59 -21.36
N GLU A 445 -24.30 12.44 -21.96
CA GLU A 445 -25.47 12.19 -22.82
C GLU A 445 -26.43 11.19 -22.19
N ASP A 446 -27.73 11.42 -22.32
CA ASP A 446 -28.75 10.45 -21.92
C ASP A 446 -29.10 9.48 -23.07
N LYS A 447 -29.26 8.21 -22.72
CA LYS A 447 -29.89 7.19 -23.55
C LYS A 447 -31.22 6.79 -22.93
N GLU A 448 -32.27 6.77 -23.74
CA GLU A 448 -33.58 6.26 -23.32
C GLU A 448 -33.81 4.87 -23.89
N ILE A 449 -34.25 3.95 -23.03
CA ILE A 449 -34.48 2.56 -23.36
C ILE A 449 -35.91 2.23 -22.93
N GLN A 450 -36.78 1.96 -23.89
CA GLN A 450 -38.13 1.47 -23.62
C GLN A 450 -38.05 -0.01 -23.28
N MET A 451 -38.42 -0.38 -22.05
CA MET A 451 -38.38 -1.78 -21.61
C MET A 451 -39.76 -2.43 -21.73
N SER A 452 -39.82 -3.60 -22.35
CA SER A 452 -40.97 -4.51 -22.32
C SER A 452 -40.80 -5.54 -21.20
N GLU A 453 -41.88 -6.25 -20.87
CA GLU A 453 -41.84 -7.40 -19.95
C GLU A 453 -40.75 -8.41 -20.38
N ASN A 454 -39.95 -8.86 -19.42
CA ASN A 454 -38.78 -9.74 -19.58
C ASN A 454 -37.55 -9.14 -20.28
N ASP A 455 -37.59 -7.88 -20.72
CA ASP A 455 -36.37 -7.20 -21.16
C ASP A 455 -35.41 -6.97 -19.99
N MET A 456 -34.11 -6.93 -20.29
CA MET A 456 -33.08 -6.89 -19.27
C MET A 456 -32.00 -5.85 -19.58
N LEU A 457 -31.58 -5.12 -18.55
CA LEU A 457 -30.35 -4.35 -18.56
C LEU A 457 -29.34 -5.00 -17.61
N VAL A 458 -28.09 -5.09 -18.05
CA VAL A 458 -26.99 -5.58 -17.22
C VAL A 458 -25.84 -4.59 -17.27
N LEU A 459 -25.43 -4.12 -16.10
CA LEU A 459 -24.29 -3.21 -15.91
C LEU A 459 -23.11 -4.03 -15.40
N PHE A 460 -21.91 -3.75 -15.89
CA PHE A 460 -20.68 -4.44 -15.52
C PHE A 460 -19.58 -3.43 -15.16
N THR A 461 -18.70 -3.76 -14.22
CA THR A 461 -17.43 -3.04 -14.04
C THR A 461 -16.36 -3.59 -14.98
N ASP A 462 -15.26 -2.84 -15.13
CA ASP A 462 -14.18 -3.19 -16.04
C ASP A 462 -13.47 -4.50 -15.65
N GLY A 463 -13.44 -4.83 -14.36
CA GLY A 463 -12.91 -6.10 -13.86
C GLY A 463 -13.52 -7.34 -14.52
N ILE A 464 -14.75 -7.26 -15.05
CA ILE A 464 -15.38 -8.37 -15.80
C ILE A 464 -14.92 -8.41 -17.26
N ILE A 465 -14.77 -7.28 -17.95
CA ILE A 465 -14.31 -7.26 -19.34
C ILE A 465 -12.82 -7.56 -19.46
N GLU A 466 -12.03 -7.14 -18.48
CA GLU A 466 -10.58 -7.36 -18.43
C GLU A 466 -10.22 -8.77 -17.95
N SER A 467 -11.16 -9.45 -17.27
CA SER A 467 -10.98 -10.82 -16.80
C SER A 467 -10.58 -11.76 -17.93
N ARG A 468 -9.53 -12.56 -17.69
CA ARG A 468 -8.92 -13.43 -18.70
C ARG A 468 -9.41 -14.87 -18.59
N GLY A 469 -9.71 -15.47 -19.73
CA GLY A 469 -10.01 -16.89 -19.85
C GLY A 469 -8.75 -17.77 -19.80
N PRO A 470 -8.88 -19.10 -19.94
CA PRO A 470 -7.76 -20.05 -19.85
C PRO A 470 -6.65 -19.80 -20.88
N ASN A 471 -6.99 -19.18 -22.02
CA ASN A 471 -6.06 -18.84 -23.09
C ASN A 471 -5.37 -17.49 -22.87
N GLY A 472 -5.64 -16.81 -21.75
CA GLY A 472 -5.12 -15.48 -21.43
C GLY A 472 -5.81 -14.31 -22.15
N ALA A 473 -6.82 -14.57 -22.99
CA ALA A 473 -7.60 -13.51 -23.67
C ALA A 473 -8.69 -12.94 -22.75
N PRO A 474 -8.91 -11.60 -22.75
CA PRO A 474 -10.00 -10.97 -22.01
C PRO A 474 -11.37 -11.34 -22.57
N LEU A 475 -12.43 -11.12 -21.79
CA LEU A 475 -13.82 -11.39 -22.21
C LEU A 475 -14.30 -10.36 -23.25
N GLU A 476 -13.88 -9.11 -23.09
CA GLU A 476 -14.26 -7.96 -23.95
C GLU A 476 -15.77 -7.70 -24.03
N ALA A 477 -16.15 -6.58 -24.64
CA ALA A 477 -17.56 -6.17 -24.77
C ALA A 477 -18.39 -7.17 -25.59
N GLU A 478 -17.81 -7.76 -26.65
CA GLU A 478 -18.50 -8.76 -27.46
C GLU A 478 -18.84 -10.03 -26.68
N GLY A 479 -17.96 -10.44 -25.75
CA GLY A 479 -18.20 -11.57 -24.86
C GLY A 479 -19.39 -11.32 -23.94
N LEU A 480 -19.49 -10.11 -23.37
CA LEU A 480 -20.63 -9.72 -22.54
C LEU A 480 -21.96 -9.78 -23.30
N VAL A 481 -22.01 -9.24 -24.52
CA VAL A 481 -23.20 -9.26 -25.35
C VAL A 481 -23.65 -10.70 -25.63
N LYS A 482 -22.71 -11.61 -25.94
CA LYS A 482 -23.02 -13.03 -26.15
C LYS A 482 -23.52 -13.71 -24.87
N LEU A 483 -22.88 -13.46 -23.72
CA LEU A 483 -23.31 -14.03 -22.44
C LEU A 483 -24.74 -13.63 -22.10
N VAL A 484 -25.04 -12.33 -22.18
CA VAL A 484 -26.37 -11.78 -21.88
C VAL A 484 -27.42 -12.24 -22.91
N GLY A 485 -27.06 -12.27 -24.19
CA GLY A 485 -27.95 -12.73 -25.26
C GLY A 485 -28.38 -14.20 -25.11
N ASN A 486 -27.49 -15.05 -24.60
CA ASN A 486 -27.74 -16.48 -24.41
C ASN A 486 -28.55 -16.83 -23.16
N LEU A 487 -28.90 -15.85 -22.31
CA LEU A 487 -29.67 -16.12 -21.09
C LEU A 487 -31.07 -16.64 -21.44
N SER A 488 -31.55 -17.65 -20.72
CA SER A 488 -32.94 -18.09 -20.80
C SER A 488 -33.86 -17.18 -19.97
N ASN A 489 -35.14 -17.06 -20.31
CA ASN A 489 -36.11 -16.28 -19.53
C ASN A 489 -36.64 -17.05 -18.30
N SER A 490 -36.32 -18.34 -18.18
CA SER A 490 -36.84 -19.25 -17.14
C SER A 490 -35.96 -19.35 -15.90
N GLU A 491 -34.74 -18.81 -15.95
CA GLU A 491 -33.73 -18.98 -14.89
C GLU A 491 -33.39 -17.63 -14.25
N ASP A 492 -32.81 -17.67 -13.05
CA ASP A 492 -32.31 -16.47 -12.38
C ASP A 492 -31.10 -15.90 -13.14
N PRO A 493 -31.24 -14.72 -13.78
CA PRO A 493 -30.21 -14.19 -14.67
C PRO A 493 -28.88 -13.95 -13.96
N LEU A 494 -28.93 -13.45 -12.72
CA LEU A 494 -27.75 -13.14 -11.93
C LEU A 494 -26.94 -14.41 -11.64
N SER A 495 -27.61 -15.48 -11.20
CA SER A 495 -26.96 -16.75 -10.88
C SER A 495 -26.30 -17.38 -12.11
N LEU A 496 -26.96 -17.32 -13.27
CA LEU A 496 -26.42 -17.86 -14.51
C LEU A 496 -25.21 -17.06 -15.00
N LEU A 497 -25.30 -15.73 -15.04
CA LEU A 497 -24.17 -14.85 -15.40
C LEU A 497 -22.99 -15.07 -14.47
N LYS A 498 -23.23 -15.10 -13.16
CA LYS A 498 -22.19 -15.40 -12.16
C LYS A 498 -21.53 -16.75 -12.41
N SER A 499 -22.30 -17.79 -12.71
CA SER A 499 -21.76 -19.12 -12.99
C SER A 499 -20.91 -19.12 -14.27
N GLN A 500 -21.37 -18.47 -15.34
CA GLN A 500 -20.67 -18.40 -16.62
C GLN A 500 -19.36 -17.60 -16.51
N ILE A 501 -19.38 -16.44 -15.81
CA ILE A 501 -18.20 -15.61 -15.57
C ILE A 501 -17.18 -16.35 -14.71
N ASN A 502 -17.62 -17.02 -13.63
CA ASN A 502 -16.72 -17.83 -12.79
C ASN A 502 -16.11 -19.00 -13.56
N SER A 503 -16.89 -19.65 -14.43
CA SER A 503 -16.39 -20.73 -15.28
C SER A 503 -15.39 -20.23 -16.32
N PHE A 504 -15.62 -19.05 -16.90
CA PHE A 504 -14.72 -18.44 -17.88
C PHE A 504 -13.37 -18.08 -17.25
N THR A 505 -13.39 -17.48 -16.06
CA THR A 505 -12.18 -17.00 -15.35
C THR A 505 -11.48 -18.06 -14.50
N ASN A 506 -12.07 -19.25 -14.37
CA ASN A 506 -11.65 -20.25 -13.38
C ASN A 506 -11.56 -19.65 -11.96
N GLN A 507 -12.49 -18.74 -11.63
CA GLN A 507 -12.57 -17.98 -10.38
C GLN A 507 -11.35 -17.10 -10.08
N LYS A 508 -10.56 -16.74 -11.10
CA LYS A 508 -9.41 -15.84 -10.98
C LYS A 508 -9.73 -14.49 -11.59
N PHE A 509 -9.86 -13.48 -10.73
CA PHE A 509 -10.10 -12.10 -11.13
C PHE A 509 -8.84 -11.26 -10.95
N GLU A 510 -8.61 -10.32 -11.85
CA GLU A 510 -7.48 -9.38 -11.82
C GLU A 510 -7.86 -8.01 -11.23
N ASP A 511 -9.16 -7.80 -10.94
CA ASP A 511 -9.71 -6.63 -10.27
C ASP A 511 -10.97 -6.98 -9.45
N ASP A 512 -11.53 -5.97 -8.79
CA ASP A 512 -12.89 -6.00 -8.29
C ASP A 512 -13.87 -6.30 -9.41
N THR A 513 -14.88 -7.10 -9.13
CA THR A 513 -15.87 -7.51 -10.14
C THR A 513 -17.27 -7.28 -9.63
N SER A 514 -18.00 -6.40 -10.32
CA SER A 514 -19.37 -6.06 -9.99
C SER A 514 -20.26 -6.12 -11.22
N LEU A 515 -21.47 -6.64 -11.03
CA LEU A 515 -22.53 -6.53 -12.02
C LEU A 515 -23.89 -6.31 -11.38
N ILE A 516 -24.77 -5.61 -12.09
CA ILE A 516 -26.17 -5.37 -11.70
C ILE A 516 -27.08 -5.88 -12.80
N THR A 517 -28.05 -6.73 -12.49
CA THR A 517 -29.11 -7.15 -13.40
C THR A 517 -30.41 -6.41 -13.07
N ILE A 518 -31.03 -5.79 -14.07
CA ILE A 518 -32.34 -5.13 -13.98
C ILE A 518 -33.27 -5.83 -14.97
N LEU A 519 -34.22 -6.62 -14.46
CA LEU A 519 -35.19 -7.36 -15.27
C LEU A 519 -36.58 -6.70 -15.16
N ALA A 520 -37.17 -6.33 -16.28
CA ALA A 520 -38.52 -5.77 -16.32
C ALA A 520 -39.58 -6.86 -16.09
N ARG A 521 -40.53 -6.57 -15.19
CA ARG A 521 -41.66 -7.44 -14.81
C ARG A 521 -43.00 -6.81 -15.13
#